data_AF-A0A7C3DFR1-F1
#
_entry.id   AF-A0A7C3DFR1-F1
#
_cell.length_a   1.000
_cell.length_b   1.000
_cell.length_c   1.000
_cell.angle_alpha   90.00
_cell.angle_beta   90.00
_cell.angle_gamma   90.00
#
_symmetry.space_group_name_H-M   'P 1'
#
loop_
_entity.id
_entity.type
_entity.pdbx_description
1 polymer ?
#
loop_
_entity_poly.entity_id
_entity_poly.type
_entity_poly.pdbx_seq_one_letter_code
_entity_poly.pdbx_strand_id
1 'polypeptide(L)'
;MPIYEYRCKICGRRSSFFVMKVGEVPDLKCRFCGSTEMERIMSRFAAVRSEEDRLESLADPSKWGDLDENDPKSVVRFMKKMGQEFGDELGEDFNEVIEEAEAEAYKAAEGGGEEGGESAEGGDTGGGTETGGTDLGLD
;
A
#
# COMPACT_ATOMS: atom_id res chain seq x y z
N MET A 1 22.10 10.15 -30.09
CA MET A 1 21.52 9.09 -30.94
C MET A 1 20.26 8.57 -30.27
N PRO A 2 19.05 8.97 -30.69
CA PRO A 2 17.84 8.57 -29.98
C PRO A 2 17.49 7.11 -30.28
N ILE A 3 17.33 6.33 -29.21
CA ILE A 3 16.81 4.96 -29.25
C ILE A 3 15.36 5.04 -28.78
N TYR A 4 14.46 4.49 -29.58
CA TYR A 4 13.04 4.40 -29.24
C TYR A 4 12.64 2.95 -29.04
N GLU A 5 11.68 2.75 -28.15
CA GLU A 5 11.10 1.44 -27.89
C GLU A 5 9.77 1.28 -28.60
N TYR A 6 9.53 0.08 -29.10
CA TYR A 6 8.31 -0.29 -29.78
C TYR A 6 7.77 -1.61 -29.23
N ARG A 7 6.45 -1.73 -29.12
CA ARG A 7 5.75 -2.97 -28.83
C ARG A 7 5.15 -3.53 -30.11
N CYS A 8 5.26 -4.84 -30.31
CA CYS A 8 4.57 -5.50 -31.42
C CYS A 8 3.10 -5.74 -31.05
N LYS A 9 2.17 -5.34 -31.92
CA LYS A 9 0.73 -5.58 -31.71
C LYS A 9 0.32 -7.05 -31.84
N ILE A 10 1.14 -7.86 -32.50
CA ILE A 10 0.87 -9.29 -32.71
C ILE A 10 1.36 -10.15 -31.56
N CYS A 11 2.64 -10.02 -31.16
CA CYS A 11 3.23 -10.88 -30.12
C CYS A 11 3.46 -10.20 -28.77
N GLY A 12 3.16 -8.90 -28.64
CA GLY A 12 3.30 -8.12 -27.41
C GLY A 12 4.75 -7.83 -26.98
N ARG A 13 5.76 -8.41 -27.65
CA ARG A 13 7.17 -8.23 -27.27
C ARG A 13 7.69 -6.85 -27.65
N ARG A 14 8.63 -6.35 -26.85
CA ARG A 14 9.28 -5.05 -27.01
C ARG A 14 10.53 -5.17 -27.89
N SER A 15 10.83 -4.15 -28.68
CA SER A 15 12.05 -4.05 -29.48
C SER A 15 12.52 -2.60 -29.52
N SER A 16 13.84 -2.39 -29.38
CA SER A 16 14.45 -1.06 -29.37
C SER A 16 15.12 -0.79 -30.71
N PHE A 17 14.86 0.39 -31.28
CA PHE A 17 15.37 0.80 -32.58
C PHE A 17 16.06 2.14 -32.50
N PHE A 18 17.21 2.23 -33.16
CA PHE A 18 17.88 3.49 -33.41
C PHE A 18 17.18 4.19 -34.58
N VAL A 19 16.73 5.43 -34.36
CA VAL A 19 16.06 6.23 -35.38
C VAL A 19 16.83 7.53 -35.56
N MET A 20 17.25 7.83 -36.79
CA MET A 20 18.09 9.00 -37.06
C MET A 20 17.32 10.33 -36.99
N LYS A 21 16.05 10.35 -37.43
CA LYS A 21 15.20 11.54 -37.43
C LYS A 21 13.89 11.27 -36.70
N VAL A 22 13.51 12.19 -35.82
CA VAL A 22 12.22 12.13 -35.12
C VAL A 22 11.10 12.27 -36.15
N GLY A 23 10.21 11.29 -36.23
CA GLY A 23 9.10 11.26 -37.19
C GLY A 23 9.33 10.41 -38.44
N GLU A 24 10.57 9.95 -38.68
CA GLU A 24 10.83 8.91 -39.68
C GLU A 24 10.49 7.55 -39.06
N VAL A 25 9.53 6.84 -39.64
CA VAL A 25 9.20 5.47 -39.25
C VAL A 25 9.92 4.55 -40.23
N PRO A 26 11.11 4.01 -39.87
CA PRO A 26 11.76 3.01 -40.72
C PRO A 26 10.86 1.77 -40.86
N ASP A 27 11.19 0.85 -41.77
CA ASP A 27 10.54 -0.48 -41.87
C ASP A 27 10.81 -1.30 -40.59
N LEU A 28 10.08 -0.98 -39.53
CA LEU A 28 10.20 -1.58 -38.21
C LEU A 28 9.54 -2.96 -38.23
N LYS A 29 10.37 -3.99 -38.20
CA LYS A 29 9.92 -5.38 -38.05
C LYS A 29 10.20 -5.88 -36.66
N CYS A 30 9.21 -6.53 -36.05
CA CYS A 30 9.39 -7.22 -34.78
C CYS A 30 10.53 -8.23 -34.89
N ARG A 31 11.53 -8.17 -33.98
CA ARG A 31 12.67 -9.09 -33.97
C ARG A 31 12.31 -10.54 -33.62
N PHE A 32 11.06 -10.79 -33.21
CA PHE A 32 10.59 -12.09 -32.74
C PHE A 32 9.62 -12.77 -33.70
N CYS A 33 8.65 -12.03 -34.26
CA CYS A 33 7.63 -12.59 -35.15
C CYS A 33 7.66 -12.00 -36.58
N GLY A 34 8.51 -11.01 -36.84
CA GLY A 34 8.63 -10.37 -38.16
C GLY A 34 7.51 -9.42 -38.56
N SER A 35 6.44 -9.30 -37.76
CA SER A 35 5.34 -8.37 -38.02
C SER A 35 5.81 -6.91 -38.12
N THR A 36 5.21 -6.15 -39.03
CA THR A 36 5.40 -4.70 -39.20
C THR A 36 4.45 -3.87 -38.34
N GLU A 37 3.50 -4.50 -37.64
CA GLU A 37 2.57 -3.81 -36.73
C GLU A 37 3.26 -3.50 -35.40
N MET A 38 3.94 -2.35 -35.38
CA MET A 38 4.71 -1.85 -34.25
C MET A 38 4.12 -0.55 -33.75
N GLU A 39 3.97 -0.41 -32.43
CA GLU A 39 3.57 0.83 -31.76
C GLU A 39 4.71 1.37 -30.91
N ARG A 40 4.99 2.68 -31.01
CA ARG A 40 6.00 3.30 -30.15
C ARG A 40 5.47 3.36 -28.72
N ILE A 41 6.29 2.91 -27.77
CA ILE A 41 5.97 3.00 -26.34
C ILE A 41 6.98 3.91 -25.65
N MET A 42 6.52 4.57 -24.59
CA MET A 42 7.38 5.30 -23.68
C MET A 42 7.70 4.39 -22.49
N SER A 43 8.96 4.40 -22.06
CA SER A 43 9.32 3.70 -20.82
C SER A 43 8.56 4.32 -19.64
N ARG A 44 8.24 3.49 -18.64
CA ARG A 44 7.74 3.97 -17.36
C ARG A 44 8.95 4.50 -16.59
N PHE A 45 8.98 5.79 -16.32
CA PHE A 45 9.97 6.39 -15.43
C PHE A 45 9.37 6.48 -14.03
N ALA A 46 10.15 6.16 -13.00
CA ALA A 46 9.83 6.53 -11.63
C ALA A 46 10.40 7.93 -11.40
N ALA A 47 9.55 8.91 -11.10
CA ALA A 47 10.01 10.23 -10.68
C ALA A 47 10.42 10.16 -9.21
N VAL A 48 11.62 10.62 -8.88
CA VAL A 48 12.02 10.85 -7.49
C VAL A 48 11.27 12.08 -7.00
N ARG A 49 10.50 11.93 -5.92
CA ARG A 49 9.80 13.05 -5.28
C ARG A 49 10.78 13.83 -4.41
N SER A 50 10.65 15.15 -4.34
CA SER A 50 11.44 15.91 -3.38
C SER A 50 10.96 15.64 -1.95
N GLU A 51 11.79 16.00 -0.96
CA GLU A 51 11.39 15.93 0.44
C GLU A 51 10.21 16.87 0.72
N GLU A 52 10.15 18.04 0.07
CA GLU A 52 9.01 18.95 0.19
C GLU A 52 7.71 18.33 -0.35
N ASP A 53 7.76 17.67 -1.53
CA ASP A 53 6.61 16.97 -2.11
C ASP A 53 6.11 15.83 -1.21
N ARG A 54 7.02 15.18 -0.46
CA ARG A 54 6.67 14.13 0.52
C ARG A 54 5.99 14.74 1.74
N LEU A 55 6.56 15.81 2.31
CA LEU A 55 6.00 16.52 3.46
C LEU A 55 4.62 17.11 3.16
N GLU A 56 4.43 17.68 1.97
CA GLU A 56 3.13 18.20 1.52
C GLU A 56 2.09 17.07 1.41
N SER A 57 2.49 15.89 0.93
CA SER A 57 1.64 14.70 0.86
C SER A 57 1.19 14.22 2.24
N LEU A 58 2.11 14.22 3.22
CA LEU A 58 1.81 13.88 4.61
C LEU A 58 0.84 14.89 5.23
N ALA A 59 0.98 16.17 4.89
CA ALA A 59 0.15 17.25 5.40
C ALA A 59 -1.25 17.36 4.75
N ASP A 60 -1.53 16.65 3.65
CA ASP A 60 -2.82 16.72 2.94
C ASP A 60 -3.89 15.83 3.61
N PRO A 61 -4.87 16.39 4.34
CA PRO A 61 -5.92 15.61 5.00
C PRO A 61 -6.78 14.81 4.02
N SER A 62 -6.86 15.22 2.75
CA SER A 62 -7.60 14.52 1.70
C SER A 62 -6.96 13.17 1.35
N LYS A 63 -5.68 12.96 1.67
CA LYS A 63 -4.97 11.70 1.43
C LYS A 63 -5.28 10.65 2.50
N TRP A 64 -5.78 11.07 3.65
CA TRP A 64 -5.98 10.25 4.85
C TRP A 64 -7.45 10.16 5.26
N GLY A 65 -8.33 11.00 4.70
CA GLY A 65 -9.75 11.10 5.06
C GLY A 65 -10.61 9.87 4.73
N ASP A 66 -10.13 8.94 3.91
CA ASP A 66 -10.81 7.67 3.58
C ASP A 66 -10.41 6.50 4.51
N LEU A 67 -9.69 6.76 5.61
CA LEU A 67 -9.34 5.74 6.59
C LEU A 67 -10.58 5.28 7.37
N ASP A 68 -10.86 3.98 7.32
CA ASP A 68 -11.90 3.33 8.12
C ASP A 68 -11.22 2.36 9.09
N GLU A 69 -11.29 2.67 10.38
CA GLU A 69 -10.66 1.88 11.45
C GLU A 69 -11.29 0.48 11.60
N ASN A 70 -12.50 0.27 11.07
CA ASN A 70 -13.20 -1.01 11.12
C ASN A 70 -12.89 -1.91 9.91
N ASP A 71 -12.24 -1.38 8.87
CA ASP A 71 -11.85 -2.14 7.68
C ASP A 71 -10.34 -2.42 7.69
N PRO A 72 -9.90 -3.68 7.90
CA PRO A 72 -8.48 -4.03 7.87
C PRO A 72 -7.80 -3.67 6.55
N LYS A 73 -8.54 -3.67 5.41
CA LYS A 73 -7.99 -3.24 4.12
C LYS A 73 -7.78 -1.73 4.04
N SER A 74 -8.56 -0.94 4.76
CA SER A 74 -8.38 0.51 4.84
C SER A 74 -7.13 0.85 5.65
N VAL A 75 -6.93 0.17 6.79
CA VAL A 75 -5.73 0.29 7.62
C VAL A 75 -4.46 -0.12 6.86
N VAL A 76 -4.47 -1.25 6.15
CA VAL A 76 -3.33 -1.68 5.31
C VAL A 76 -3.01 -0.65 4.21
N ARG A 77 -4.04 -0.12 3.53
CA ARG A 77 -3.84 0.93 2.51
C ARG A 77 -3.23 2.19 3.09
N PHE A 78 -3.64 2.57 4.30
CA PHE A 78 -3.04 3.69 5.04
C PHE A 78 -1.57 3.43 5.38
N MET A 79 -1.25 2.26 5.96
CA MET A 79 0.12 1.88 6.31
C MET A 79 1.03 1.86 5.09
N LYS A 80 0.57 1.30 3.98
CA LYS A 80 1.30 1.27 2.70
C LYS A 80 1.60 2.68 2.17
N LYS A 81 0.63 3.59 2.29
CA LYS A 81 0.79 4.98 1.86
C LYS A 81 1.75 5.75 2.76
N MET A 82 1.69 5.56 4.07
CA MET A 82 2.68 6.12 5.00
C MET A 82 4.08 5.58 4.70
N GLY A 83 4.24 4.26 4.56
CA GLY A 83 5.52 3.63 4.23
C GLY A 83 6.15 4.17 2.94
N GLN A 84 5.34 4.48 1.93
CA GLN A 84 5.83 5.05 0.66
C GLN A 84 6.39 6.47 0.79
N GLU A 85 5.87 7.28 1.72
CA GLU A 85 6.38 8.65 1.94
C GLU A 85 7.68 8.64 2.77
N PHE A 86 7.80 7.73 3.74
CA PHE A 86 9.03 7.50 4.51
C PHE A 86 10.07 6.66 3.74
N GLY A 87 9.64 5.94 2.70
CA GLY A 87 10.49 5.21 1.77
C GLY A 87 11.42 4.21 2.46
N ASP A 88 12.70 4.27 2.11
CA ASP A 88 13.75 3.36 2.60
C ASP A 88 14.17 3.65 4.06
N GLU A 89 13.65 4.72 4.68
CA GLU A 89 14.03 5.15 6.02
C GLU A 89 13.48 4.20 7.11
N LEU A 90 12.37 3.51 6.83
CA LEU A 90 11.79 2.47 7.69
C LEU A 90 12.42 1.09 7.46
N GLY A 91 13.25 0.94 6.42
CA GLY A 91 13.94 -0.30 6.08
C GLY A 91 13.10 -1.32 5.30
N GLU A 92 13.78 -2.34 4.76
CA GLU A 92 13.17 -3.43 3.99
C GLU A 92 12.21 -4.27 4.85
N ASP A 93 12.52 -4.43 6.15
CA ASP A 93 11.72 -5.17 7.12
C ASP A 93 10.29 -4.62 7.27
N PHE A 94 10.11 -3.30 7.17
CA PHE A 94 8.79 -2.67 7.30
C PHE A 94 7.88 -3.01 6.12
N ASN A 95 8.43 -3.12 4.91
CA ASN A 95 7.66 -3.50 3.72
C ASN A 95 7.18 -4.95 3.82
N GLU A 96 8.00 -5.86 4.36
CA GLU A 96 7.62 -7.26 4.58
C GLU A 96 6.44 -7.38 5.56
N VAL A 97 6.47 -6.64 6.68
CA VAL A 97 5.39 -6.61 7.67
C VAL A 97 4.07 -6.10 7.06
N ILE A 98 4.14 -5.07 6.20
CA ILE A 98 2.95 -4.56 5.50
C ILE A 98 2.40 -5.59 4.50
N GLU A 99 3.27 -6.28 3.77
CA GLU A 99 2.86 -7.32 2.83
C GLU A 99 2.19 -8.51 3.53
N GLU A 100 2.69 -8.89 4.71
CA GLU A 100 2.06 -9.90 5.57
C GLU A 100 0.68 -9.44 6.06
N ALA A 101 0.59 -8.23 6.61
CA ALA A 101 -0.67 -7.64 7.06
C ALA A 101 -1.69 -7.47 5.91
N GLU A 102 -1.22 -7.15 4.69
CA GLU A 102 -2.05 -7.11 3.48
C GLU A 102 -2.62 -8.50 3.19
N ALA A 103 -1.80 -9.54 3.21
CA ALA A 103 -2.24 -10.91 2.99
C ALA A 103 -3.27 -11.37 4.04
N GLU A 104 -3.11 -10.98 5.30
CA GLU A 104 -4.08 -11.26 6.37
C GLU A 104 -5.39 -10.50 6.18
N ALA A 105 -5.34 -9.22 5.81
CA ALA A 105 -6.53 -8.41 5.52
C ALA A 105 -7.33 -8.95 4.33
N TYR A 106 -6.67 -9.51 3.31
CA TYR A 106 -7.35 -10.20 2.21
C TYR A 106 -8.02 -11.49 2.67
N LYS A 107 -7.35 -12.30 3.51
CA LYS A 107 -7.95 -13.53 4.09
C LYS A 107 -9.15 -13.23 4.97
N ALA A 108 -9.09 -12.19 5.80
CA ALA A 108 -10.19 -11.77 6.67
C ALA A 108 -11.44 -11.36 5.86
N ALA A 109 -11.25 -10.75 4.68
CA ALA A 109 -12.35 -10.34 3.82
C ALA A 109 -12.98 -11.47 2.98
N GLU A 110 -12.28 -12.60 2.79
CA GLU A 110 -12.85 -13.81 2.16
C GLU A 110 -13.52 -14.75 3.18
N GLY A 111 -13.27 -14.56 4.48
CA GLY A 111 -13.91 -15.26 5.59
C GLY A 111 -15.08 -14.49 6.19
N GLY A 112 -16.10 -14.18 5.39
CA GLY A 112 -17.31 -13.54 5.89
C GLY A 112 -18.28 -14.54 6.52
N GLY A 113 -18.16 -14.76 7.83
CA GLY A 113 -19.26 -15.29 8.64
C GLY A 113 -18.83 -16.14 9.83
N GLU A 114 -18.79 -15.52 11.02
CA GLU A 114 -19.47 -16.08 12.19
C GLU A 114 -19.67 -14.99 13.24
N GLU A 115 -20.94 -14.72 13.52
CA GLU A 115 -21.40 -13.97 14.69
C GLU A 115 -21.02 -14.74 15.95
N GLY A 116 -20.60 -14.01 16.97
CA GLY A 116 -20.32 -14.56 18.30
C GLY A 116 -20.51 -13.49 19.35
N GLY A 117 -21.68 -12.87 19.38
CA GLY A 117 -22.15 -12.20 20.58
C GLY A 117 -22.56 -13.26 21.61
N GLU A 118 -21.94 -13.26 22.77
CA GLU A 118 -22.58 -13.79 23.98
C GLU A 118 -22.34 -12.82 25.14
N SER A 119 -23.41 -12.13 25.52
CA SER A 119 -23.59 -11.57 26.84
C SER A 119 -24.47 -12.56 27.61
N ALA A 120 -23.99 -13.07 28.75
CA ALA A 120 -24.79 -13.39 29.93
C ALA A 120 -23.84 -13.71 31.10
N GLU A 121 -23.81 -12.88 32.16
CA GLU A 121 -24.37 -13.18 33.49
C GLU A 121 -23.56 -14.26 34.24
N GLY A 122 -22.96 -14.04 35.42
CA GLY A 122 -23.42 -13.36 36.61
C GLY A 122 -22.84 -14.15 37.79
N GLY A 123 -22.23 -13.48 38.77
CA GLY A 123 -21.53 -14.12 39.88
C GLY A 123 -21.44 -13.19 41.08
N ASP A 124 -22.60 -12.87 41.64
CA ASP A 124 -22.78 -12.36 42.99
C ASP A 124 -22.18 -13.34 44.02
N THR A 125 -21.17 -12.91 44.77
CA THR A 125 -21.03 -13.31 46.18
C THR A 125 -20.48 -12.14 46.99
N GLY A 126 -21.39 -11.44 47.66
CA GLY A 126 -21.06 -10.59 48.80
C GLY A 126 -20.47 -11.39 49.96
N GLY A 127 -19.57 -10.73 50.70
CA GLY A 127 -19.00 -11.26 51.93
C GLY A 127 -18.24 -10.17 52.68
N GLY A 128 -18.98 -9.26 53.32
CA GLY A 128 -18.43 -8.32 54.30
C GLY A 128 -18.40 -8.92 55.69
N THR A 129 -17.38 -8.54 56.47
CA THR A 129 -17.28 -8.54 57.95
C THR A 129 -16.03 -7.67 58.26
N GLU A 130 -16.18 -6.38 58.62
CA GLU A 130 -16.20 -5.83 60.00
C GLU A 130 -14.84 -6.02 60.73
N THR A 131 -14.14 -5.07 61.36
CA THR A 131 -14.51 -3.99 62.30
C THR A 131 -13.27 -3.13 62.68
N GLY A 132 -13.50 -1.90 63.19
CA GLY A 132 -12.66 -1.15 64.16
C GLY A 132 -11.49 -0.33 63.58
N GLY A 133 -11.44 1.02 63.64
CA GLY A 133 -11.30 1.88 64.85
C GLY A 133 -9.81 2.01 65.17
N THR A 134 -9.11 3.16 65.21
CA THR A 134 -9.32 4.49 65.82
C THR A 134 -8.27 5.46 65.21
N ASP A 135 -8.60 6.73 64.91
CA ASP A 135 -8.32 7.95 65.70
C ASP A 135 -6.83 8.37 65.84
N LEU A 136 -6.59 9.70 65.82
CA LEU A 136 -5.33 10.48 65.97
C LEU A 136 -4.61 10.75 64.62
N GLY A 137 -4.63 11.94 63.99
CA GLY A 137 -4.73 13.30 64.51
C GLY A 137 -3.37 13.80 64.98
N LEU A 138 -2.68 14.63 64.19
CA LEU A 138 -1.79 15.71 64.64
C LEU A 138 -1.28 16.55 63.46
N ASP A 139 -1.37 17.87 63.68
CA ASP A 139 -0.95 19.05 62.91
C ASP A 139 0.38 18.96 62.14
#